data_AF-A0A2U2I496-F1
#
_entry.id   AF-A0A2U2I496-F1
#
_cell.length_a   1.000
_cell.length_b   1.000
_cell.length_c   1.000
_cell.angle_alpha   90.00
_cell.angle_beta   90.00
_cell.angle_gamma   90.00
#
_symmetry.space_group_name_H-M   'P 1'
#
loop_
_entity.id
_entity.type
_entity.pdbx_description
1 polymer ?
#
loop_
_entity_poly.entity_id
_entity_poly.type
_entity_poly.pdbx_seq_one_letter_code
_entity_poly.pdbx_strand_id
1 'polypeptide(L)'
;MTPLIDSGQVEQHNAGVRGNIAADYEALGGMLARRGQDIEKLTALAQTFAVALPSWGVGTGGTRFARFPGLGEPRNVFEKLQDCAVIEQLTRATPTVSLHFPWDRPDDVKELREFAAGLGLGFDTVNSNT
;
A
#
# COMPACT_ATOMS: atom_id res chain seq x y z
N MET A 1 -12.44 -10.98 -3.94
CA MET A 1 -12.18 -9.67 -3.32
C MET A 1 -12.56 -8.60 -4.31
N THR A 2 -13.46 -7.69 -3.96
CA THR A 2 -13.83 -6.57 -4.82
C THR A 2 -12.79 -5.46 -4.62
N PRO A 3 -12.10 -5.01 -5.67
CA PRO A 3 -11.12 -3.93 -5.55
C PRO A 3 -11.82 -2.62 -5.12
N LEU A 4 -11.16 -1.82 -4.28
CA LEU A 4 -11.69 -0.55 -3.78
C LEU A 4 -11.66 0.54 -4.85
N ILE A 5 -10.57 0.58 -5.63
CA ILE A 5 -10.51 1.39 -6.85
C ILE A 5 -10.98 0.53 -8.02
N ASP A 6 -11.85 1.07 -8.87
CA ASP A 6 -12.36 0.35 -10.02
C ASP A 6 -11.24 -0.11 -10.96
N SER A 7 -11.24 -1.39 -11.33
CA SER A 7 -10.22 -1.97 -12.21
C SER A 7 -10.23 -1.35 -13.60
N GLY A 8 -11.39 -0.91 -14.10
CA GLY A 8 -11.53 -0.22 -15.37
C GLY A 8 -10.84 1.15 -15.33
N GLN A 9 -10.99 1.90 -14.24
CA GLN A 9 -10.29 3.17 -14.03
C GLN A 9 -8.77 2.98 -13.97
N VAL A 10 -8.29 1.95 -13.27
CA VAL A 10 -6.86 1.62 -13.21
C VAL A 10 -6.34 1.27 -14.61
N GLU A 11 -7.04 0.43 -15.36
CA GLU A 11 -6.64 0.06 -16.72
C GLU A 11 -6.66 1.25 -17.68
N GLN A 12 -7.67 2.12 -17.59
CA GLN A 12 -7.74 3.33 -18.40
C GLN A 12 -6.51 4.22 -18.17
N HIS A 13 -6.11 4.42 -16.91
CA HIS A 13 -4.89 5.17 -16.58
C HIS A 13 -3.64 4.48 -17.14
N ASN A 14 -3.50 3.17 -16.88
CA ASN A 14 -2.36 2.38 -17.33
C ASN A 14 -2.21 2.41 -18.85
N ALA A 15 -3.32 2.27 -19.59
CA ALA A 15 -3.33 2.33 -21.05
C ALA A 15 -2.80 3.67 -21.58
N GLY A 16 -3.10 4.78 -20.91
CA GLY A 16 -2.63 6.11 -21.28
C GLY A 16 -1.12 6.32 -21.16
N VAL A 17 -0.45 5.59 -20.26
CA VAL A 17 1.01 5.70 -20.03
C VAL A 17 1.81 4.51 -20.53
N ARG A 18 1.15 3.41 -20.94
CA ARG A 18 1.75 2.13 -21.33
C ARG A 18 2.84 2.26 -22.39
N GLY A 19 2.60 3.06 -23.43
CA GLY A 19 3.55 3.27 -24.52
C GLY A 19 4.87 3.90 -24.03
N ASN A 20 4.79 4.90 -23.16
CA ASN A 20 5.97 5.57 -22.60
C ASN A 20 6.75 4.62 -21.69
N ILE A 21 6.06 3.92 -20.78
CA ILE A 21 6.69 2.96 -19.87
C ILE A 21 7.38 1.84 -20.64
N ALA A 22 6.77 1.32 -21.71
CA ALA A 22 7.37 0.27 -22.54
C ALA A 22 8.69 0.74 -23.18
N ALA A 23 8.71 1.95 -23.75
CA ALA A 23 9.92 2.52 -24.35
C ALA A 23 11.02 2.77 -23.31
N ASP A 24 10.67 3.32 -22.15
CA ASP A 24 11.63 3.59 -21.06
C ASP A 24 12.20 2.29 -20.48
N TYR A 25 11.36 1.27 -20.29
CA TYR A 25 11.75 -0.04 -19.79
C TYR A 25 12.68 -0.77 -20.78
N GLU A 26 12.39 -0.71 -22.08
CA GLU A 26 13.28 -1.25 -23.13
C GLU A 26 14.65 -0.54 -23.14
N ALA A 27 14.65 0.80 -23.07
CA ALA A 27 15.88 1.58 -23.03
C ALA A 27 16.74 1.25 -21.80
N LEU A 28 16.12 1.13 -20.62
CA LEU A 28 16.80 0.70 -19.40
C LEU A 28 17.31 -0.73 -19.51
N GLY A 29 16.53 -1.64 -20.10
CA GLY A 29 16.94 -3.02 -20.35
C GLY A 29 18.21 -3.09 -21.19
N GLY A 30 18.27 -2.31 -22.29
CA GLY A 30 19.48 -2.20 -23.10
C GLY A 30 20.69 -1.65 -22.33
N MET A 31 20.49 -0.67 -21.45
CA MET A 31 21.55 -0.14 -20.58
C MET A 31 22.06 -1.16 -19.56
N LEU A 32 21.16 -1.91 -18.92
CA LEU A 32 21.48 -2.93 -17.93
C LEU A 32 22.18 -4.13 -18.56
N ALA A 33 21.75 -4.57 -19.75
CA ALA A 33 22.39 -5.65 -20.48
C ALA A 33 23.86 -5.36 -20.78
N ARG A 34 24.20 -4.11 -21.17
CA ARG A 34 25.61 -3.67 -21.36
C ARG A 34 26.44 -3.69 -20.08
N ARG A 35 25.79 -3.71 -18.91
CA ARG A 35 26.41 -3.82 -17.58
C ARG A 35 26.32 -5.25 -17.01
N GLY A 36 25.92 -6.22 -17.83
CA GLY A 36 25.79 -7.63 -17.41
C GLY A 36 24.62 -7.89 -16.46
N GLN A 37 23.59 -7.03 -16.46
CA GLN A 37 22.40 -7.16 -15.61
C GLN A 37 21.17 -7.50 -16.46
N ASP A 38 20.31 -8.37 -15.94
CA ASP A 38 19.07 -8.81 -16.58
C ASP A 38 17.88 -8.06 -15.95
N ILE A 39 17.22 -7.20 -16.74
CA ILE A 39 16.13 -6.36 -16.25
C ILE A 39 14.93 -7.19 -15.78
N GLU A 40 14.66 -8.33 -16.42
CA GLU A 40 13.52 -9.17 -16.04
C GLU A 40 13.73 -9.80 -14.66
N LYS A 41 14.96 -10.20 -14.34
CA LYS A 41 15.31 -10.70 -12.99
C LYS A 41 15.21 -9.61 -11.93
N LEU A 42 15.64 -8.39 -12.25
CA LEU A 42 15.56 -7.26 -11.33
C LEU A 42 14.11 -6.86 -11.07
N THR A 43 13.27 -6.82 -12.12
CA THR A 43 11.83 -6.57 -12.00
C THR A 43 11.14 -7.64 -11.18
N ALA A 44 11.42 -8.92 -11.45
CA ALA A 44 10.88 -10.03 -10.66
C ALA A 44 11.29 -9.94 -9.19
N LEU A 45 12.55 -9.58 -8.88
CA LEU A 45 12.99 -9.37 -7.51
C LEU A 45 12.26 -8.18 -6.86
N ALA A 46 12.12 -7.06 -7.57
CA ALA A 46 11.41 -5.89 -7.08
C ALA A 46 9.93 -6.19 -6.78
N GLN A 47 9.28 -7.05 -7.58
CA GLN A 47 7.91 -7.50 -7.34
C GLN A 47 7.74 -8.35 -6.06
N THR A 48 8.82 -8.90 -5.51
CA THR A 48 8.80 -9.62 -4.22
C THR A 48 9.03 -8.72 -3.01
N PHE A 49 9.43 -7.46 -3.22
CA PHE A 49 9.67 -6.52 -2.14
C PHE A 49 8.35 -6.12 -1.49
N ALA A 50 8.32 -6.21 -0.16
CA ALA A 50 7.18 -5.80 0.65
C ALA A 50 7.66 -4.97 1.85
N VAL A 51 6.88 -3.95 2.21
CA VAL A 51 7.09 -3.12 3.38
C VAL A 51 5.76 -2.89 4.09
N ALA A 52 5.74 -3.10 5.41
CA ALA A 52 4.52 -2.92 6.19
C ALA A 52 4.09 -1.44 6.23
N LEU A 53 2.80 -1.19 6.08
CA LEU A 53 2.24 0.15 6.15
C LEU A 53 1.81 0.48 7.59
N PRO A 54 2.20 1.64 8.16
CA PRO A 54 1.74 2.03 9.49
C PRO A 54 0.28 2.50 9.46
N SER A 55 -0.58 1.92 10.29
CA SER A 55 -2.00 2.35 10.41
C SER A 55 -2.15 3.83 10.78
N TRP A 56 -1.19 4.41 11.51
CA TRP A 56 -1.18 5.80 11.93
C TRP A 56 -0.69 6.76 10.83
N GLY A 57 -0.22 6.25 9.70
CA GLY A 57 0.27 7.03 8.57
C GLY A 57 -0.79 7.41 7.55
N VAL A 58 -1.94 6.73 7.53
CA VAL A 58 -3.02 6.99 6.55
C VAL A 58 -3.94 8.15 6.95
N GLY A 59 -3.97 8.52 8.23
CA GLY A 59 -4.61 9.75 8.70
C GLY A 59 -3.67 10.95 8.65
N THR A 60 -4.19 12.17 8.54
CA THR A 60 -3.36 13.36 8.53
C THR A 60 -2.63 13.52 9.86
N GLY A 61 -1.30 13.53 9.78
CA GLY A 61 -0.41 13.77 10.90
C GLY A 61 -0.51 15.19 11.46
N GLY A 62 0.30 15.48 12.48
CA GLY A 62 0.34 16.79 13.11
C GLY A 62 1.70 17.05 13.72
N THR A 63 1.90 18.29 14.14
CA THR A 63 3.08 18.70 14.91
C THR A 63 2.66 19.08 16.32
N ARG A 64 3.64 19.36 17.19
CA ARG A 64 3.38 19.96 18.50
C ARG A 64 2.66 21.32 18.47
N PHE A 65 2.58 21.96 17.30
CA PHE A 65 1.96 23.28 17.15
C PHE A 65 0.51 23.20 16.65
N ALA A 66 0.25 22.35 15.67
CA ALA A 66 -1.07 22.25 15.05
C ALA A 66 -1.24 20.93 14.27
N ARG A 67 -2.51 20.60 14.03
CA ARG A 67 -3.00 19.56 13.13
C ARG A 67 -4.13 20.14 12.28
N PHE A 68 -4.07 19.90 10.97
CA PHE A 68 -5.05 20.40 10.00
C PHE A 68 -5.61 19.22 9.21
N PRO A 69 -6.68 18.56 9.69
CA PRO A 69 -7.23 17.38 9.02
C PRO A 69 -7.73 17.71 7.62
N GLY A 70 -7.55 16.76 6.69
CA GLY A 70 -8.12 16.84 5.35
C GLY A 70 -9.60 16.45 5.33
N LEU A 71 -10.13 16.31 4.12
CA LEU A 71 -11.43 15.69 3.91
C LEU A 71 -11.28 14.16 3.92
N GLY A 72 -12.25 13.45 4.49
CA GLY A 72 -12.27 11.99 4.48
C GLY A 72 -11.27 11.32 5.43
N GLU A 73 -10.93 11.95 6.56
CA GLU A 73 -10.05 11.33 7.56
C GLU A 73 -10.59 9.99 8.09
N PRO A 74 -9.77 8.93 8.15
CA PRO A 74 -10.18 7.66 8.72
C PRO A 74 -10.37 7.79 10.23
N ARG A 75 -11.53 7.33 10.73
CA ARG A 75 -11.98 7.55 12.11
C ARG A 75 -11.64 6.41 13.05
N ASN A 76 -11.38 5.22 12.51
CA ASN A 76 -11.14 3.99 13.27
C ASN A 76 -10.20 3.05 12.49
N VAL A 77 -9.80 1.94 13.12
CA VAL A 77 -8.88 0.97 12.51
C VAL A 77 -9.45 0.33 11.23
N PHE A 78 -10.76 0.13 11.12
CA PHE A 78 -11.37 -0.45 9.93
C PHE A 78 -11.28 0.50 8.73
N GLU A 79 -11.56 1.80 8.94
CA GLU A 79 -11.39 2.82 7.90
C GLU A 79 -9.93 2.98 7.49
N LYS A 80 -9.00 2.98 8.47
CA LYS A 80 -7.57 2.97 8.18
C LYS A 80 -7.17 1.78 7.31
N LEU A 81 -7.72 0.59 7.57
CA LEU A 81 -7.44 -0.61 6.77
C LEU A 81 -7.99 -0.50 5.34
N GLN A 82 -9.14 0.14 5.14
CA GLN A 82 -9.66 0.42 3.80
C GLN A 82 -8.71 1.33 3.02
N ASP A 83 -8.20 2.39 3.66
CA ASP A 83 -7.21 3.28 3.04
C ASP A 83 -5.89 2.56 2.75
N CYS A 84 -5.42 1.71 3.68
CA CYS A 84 -4.25 0.86 3.47
C CYS A 84 -4.44 -0.09 2.27
N ALA A 85 -5.64 -0.62 2.08
CA ALA A 85 -5.93 -1.54 0.99
C ALA A 85 -5.92 -0.85 -0.38
N VAL A 86 -6.25 0.43 -0.46
CA VAL A 86 -6.05 1.22 -1.69
C VAL A 86 -4.55 1.34 -2.02
N ILE A 87 -3.72 1.61 -1.01
CA ILE A 87 -2.27 1.71 -1.19
C ILE A 87 -1.69 0.37 -1.68
N GLU A 88 -2.07 -0.74 -1.06
CA GLU A 88 -1.65 -2.08 -1.51
C GLU A 88 -2.18 -2.38 -2.92
N GLN A 89 -3.44 -2.06 -3.22
CA GLN A 89 -4.02 -2.30 -4.55
C GLN A 89 -3.21 -1.63 -5.67
N LEU A 90 -2.77 -0.39 -5.45
CA LEU A 90 -2.08 0.41 -6.46
C LEU A 90 -0.56 0.17 -6.48
N THR A 91 0.06 -0.03 -5.32
CA THR A 91 1.53 -0.14 -5.21
C THR A 91 2.04 -1.57 -5.22
N ARG A 92 1.22 -2.54 -4.78
CA ARG A 92 1.55 -3.98 -4.67
C ARG A 92 2.78 -4.28 -3.81
N ALA A 93 3.11 -3.38 -2.89
CA ALA A 93 4.32 -3.44 -2.08
C ALA A 93 4.04 -3.32 -0.57
N THR A 94 2.78 -3.26 -0.15
CA THR A 94 2.37 -3.05 1.24
C THR A 94 1.31 -4.06 1.70
N PRO A 95 1.56 -5.37 1.59
CA PRO A 95 0.55 -6.40 1.87
C PRO A 95 0.21 -6.54 3.37
N THR A 96 0.98 -5.92 4.26
CA THR A 96 0.79 -6.00 5.72
C THR A 96 0.67 -4.61 6.35
N VAL A 97 -0.09 -4.52 7.44
CA VAL A 97 -0.28 -3.29 8.21
C VAL A 97 0.29 -3.44 9.62
N SER A 98 1.11 -2.48 10.06
CA SER A 98 1.60 -2.39 11.43
C SER A 98 0.56 -1.65 12.28
N LEU A 99 0.08 -2.28 13.35
CA LEU A 99 -0.91 -1.71 14.27
C LEU A 99 -0.24 -1.04 15.48
N HIS A 100 -0.91 -0.06 16.05
CA HIS A 100 -0.47 0.64 17.26
C HIS A 100 -1.55 0.58 18.35
N PHE A 101 -1.22 0.06 19.52
CA PHE A 101 -2.14 -0.04 20.66
C PHE A 101 -1.84 1.04 21.70
N PRO A 102 -2.88 1.70 22.26
CA PRO A 102 -4.31 1.38 22.13
C PRO A 102 -5.05 2.08 20.96
N TRP A 103 -4.37 2.83 20.09
CA TRP A 103 -5.01 3.62 19.02
C TRP A 103 -5.87 2.79 18.06
N ASP A 104 -5.44 1.57 17.77
CA ASP A 104 -6.10 0.64 16.85
C ASP A 104 -6.79 -0.52 17.56
N ARG A 105 -7.06 -0.39 18.87
CA ARG A 105 -7.71 -1.46 19.63
C ARG A 105 -9.13 -1.72 19.08
N PRO A 106 -9.42 -2.92 18.55
CA PRO A 106 -10.78 -3.27 18.17
C PRO A 106 -11.58 -3.75 19.40
N ASP A 107 -12.90 -3.75 19.27
CA ASP A 107 -13.77 -4.44 20.22
C ASP A 107 -13.68 -5.97 20.05
N ASP A 108 -13.54 -6.44 18.80
CA ASP A 108 -13.29 -7.85 18.45
C ASP A 108 -12.07 -7.99 17.53
N VAL A 109 -11.03 -8.68 18.03
CA VAL A 109 -9.80 -8.97 17.28
C VAL A 109 -10.07 -9.92 16.11
N LYS A 110 -11.04 -10.84 16.25
CA LYS A 110 -11.39 -11.78 15.20
C LYS A 110 -12.03 -11.05 14.03
N GLU A 111 -12.97 -10.14 14.31
CA GLU A 111 -13.58 -9.28 13.30
C GLU A 111 -12.53 -8.46 12.56
N LEU A 112 -11.61 -7.81 13.29
CA LEU A 112 -10.54 -7.02 12.68
C LEU A 112 -9.68 -7.86 11.70
N ARG A 113 -9.36 -9.09 12.08
CA ARG A 113 -8.60 -10.02 11.24
C ARG A 113 -9.36 -10.46 9.99
N GLU A 114 -10.64 -10.79 10.14
CA GLU A 114 -11.49 -11.19 9.02
C GLU A 114 -11.70 -10.03 8.05
N PHE A 115 -11.87 -8.81 8.57
CA PHE A 115 -11.98 -7.60 7.77
C PHE A 115 -10.70 -7.32 6.97
N ALA A 116 -9.53 -7.34 7.61
CA ALA A 116 -8.25 -7.17 6.92
C ALA A 116 -8.03 -8.23 5.83
N ALA A 117 -8.31 -9.50 6.14
CA ALA A 117 -8.22 -10.59 5.16
C ALA A 117 -9.17 -10.39 3.97
N GLY A 118 -10.38 -9.87 4.21
CA GLY A 118 -11.33 -9.49 3.17
C GLY A 118 -10.83 -8.39 2.24
N LEU A 119 -9.93 -7.53 2.75
CA LEU A 119 -9.20 -6.49 2.01
C LEU A 119 -7.87 -6.97 1.43
N GLY A 120 -7.53 -8.26 1.54
CA GLY A 120 -6.26 -8.79 1.05
C GLY A 120 -5.04 -8.32 1.86
N LEU A 121 -5.26 -7.80 3.07
CA LEU A 121 -4.21 -7.32 3.96
C LEU A 121 -3.92 -8.34 5.08
N GLY A 122 -2.65 -8.44 5.44
CA GLY A 122 -2.18 -9.08 6.67
C GLY A 122 -1.81 -8.06 7.74
N PHE A 123 -1.33 -8.54 8.89
CA PHE A 123 -0.76 -7.71 9.93
C PHE A 123 0.72 -8.01 10.10
N ASP A 124 1.48 -6.94 10.34
CA ASP A 124 2.88 -7.00 10.73
C ASP A 124 3.01 -6.87 12.26
N THR A 125 4.16 -6.41 12.73
CA THR A 125 4.48 -6.12 14.11
C THR A 125 3.47 -5.19 14.80
N VAL A 126 3.23 -5.46 16.07
CA VAL A 126 2.39 -4.65 16.97
C VAL A 126 3.26 -3.62 17.70
N ASN A 127 2.78 -2.39 17.79
CA ASN A 127 3.47 -1.27 18.41
C ASN A 127 2.75 -0.81 19.68
N SER A 128 3.45 -0.75 20.82
CA SER A 128 2.89 -0.35 22.11
C SER A 128 3.04 1.15 22.38
N ASN A 129 2.05 1.76 23.05
CA ASN A 129 2.13 3.12 23.62
C ASN A 129 2.05 3.04 25.16
N THR A 130 3.04 3.58 25.87
CA THR A 130 3.18 3.51 27.33
C THR A 130 3.36 4.88 27.96
#